data_AF-A0A1I1HNW3-F1
#
_entry.id   AF-A0A1I1HNW3-F1
#
_cell.length_a   1.000
_cell.length_b   1.000
_cell.length_c   1.000
_cell.angle_alpha   90.00
_cell.angle_beta   90.00
_cell.angle_gamma   90.00
#
_symmetry.space_group_name_H-M   'P 1'
#
loop_
_entity.id
_entity.type
_entity.pdbx_description
1 polymer ?
#
loop_
_entity_poly.entity_id
_entity_poly.type
_entity_poly.pdbx_seq_one_letter_code
_entity_poly.pdbx_strand_id
1 'polypeptide(L)'
;MSLFKKNHHKFIFFMLLALLSNNIAAKIYSKNELQLLAINYVKQHLPELSEGKRELSALSLDSRIPDKNCETQLLINSARSQRSNRQSTIQIKCLDEKKWHIYVQVKIIELSSIVVINKNIIKGEIISKEHLSMQSKQKHLIRNQYLDKNDIQYLIGSRSKRNIKNGSAITYNQVCMVCKGDKVTIFAKFKGLSVKTTGFALQDGILDQRISVKNAKSGKTLHVKVLGVDRVQVSI
;
A
#
# COMPACT_ATOMS: atom_id res chain seq x y z
N MET A 1 73.20 -34.68 -7.95
CA MET A 1 72.28 -33.53 -7.77
C MET A 1 71.41 -33.37 -9.02
N SER A 2 70.09 -33.25 -8.85
CA SER A 2 69.16 -32.62 -9.82
C SER A 2 68.58 -33.43 -11.00
N LEU A 3 67.89 -34.54 -10.72
CA LEU A 3 66.81 -35.04 -11.63
C LEU A 3 65.41 -34.53 -11.22
N PHE A 4 65.26 -33.93 -10.03
CA PHE A 4 63.97 -33.44 -9.52
C PHE A 4 63.54 -32.07 -10.05
N LYS A 5 64.43 -31.31 -10.71
CA LYS A 5 64.13 -29.92 -11.13
C LYS A 5 63.34 -29.80 -12.44
N LYS A 6 63.34 -30.85 -13.29
CA LYS A 6 62.79 -30.76 -14.66
C LYS A 6 61.28 -31.05 -14.75
N ASN A 7 60.68 -31.63 -13.71
CA ASN A 7 59.24 -31.92 -13.66
C ASN A 7 58.45 -30.99 -12.74
N HIS A 8 59.10 -30.04 -12.05
CA HIS A 8 58.44 -29.18 -11.07
C HIS A 8 57.43 -28.22 -11.72
N HIS A 9 57.75 -27.69 -12.91
CA HIS A 9 56.82 -26.87 -13.69
C HIS A 9 55.61 -27.66 -14.22
N LYS A 10 55.78 -28.94 -14.58
CA LYS A 10 54.66 -29.81 -14.97
C LYS A 10 53.73 -30.12 -13.80
N PHE A 11 54.30 -30.31 -12.60
CA PHE A 11 53.54 -30.51 -11.37
C PHE A 11 52.77 -29.25 -10.94
N ILE A 12 53.40 -28.08 -11.04
CA ILE A 12 52.75 -26.78 -10.76
C ILE A 12 51.63 -26.52 -11.77
N PHE A 13 51.83 -26.81 -13.06
CA PHE A 13 50.79 -26.68 -14.09
C PHE A 13 49.60 -27.62 -13.84
N PHE A 14 49.84 -28.87 -13.45
CA PHE A 14 48.78 -29.84 -13.13
C PHE A 14 48.00 -29.45 -11.85
N MET A 15 48.68 -28.89 -10.85
CA MET A 15 48.03 -28.38 -9.62
C MET A 15 47.19 -27.13 -9.89
N LEU A 16 47.64 -26.24 -10.79
CA LEU A 16 46.88 -25.05 -11.20
C LEU A 16 45.62 -25.41 -12.01
N LEU A 17 45.66 -26.49 -12.80
CA LEU A 17 44.51 -26.98 -13.57
C LEU A 17 43.41 -27.60 -12.68
N ALA A 18 43.78 -28.23 -11.57
CA ALA A 18 42.83 -28.82 -10.62
C ALA A 18 42.04 -27.76 -9.82
N LEU A 19 42.62 -26.57 -9.60
CA LEU A 19 42.00 -25.45 -8.87
C LEU A 19 40.93 -24.69 -9.69
N LEU A 20 40.78 -24.99 -10.99
CA LEU A 20 39.74 -24.43 -11.86
C LEU A 20 38.50 -25.33 -11.97
N SER A 21 38.42 -26.42 -11.19
CA SER A 21 37.23 -27.25 -11.11
C SER A 21 36.11 -26.52 -10.36
N ASN A 22 35.36 -25.70 -11.10
CA ASN A 22 34.09 -25.18 -10.61
C ASN A 22 33.17 -26.37 -10.34
N ASN A 23 32.77 -26.56 -9.08
CA ASN A 23 31.78 -27.55 -8.70
C ASN A 23 30.42 -27.14 -9.31
N ILE A 24 30.12 -27.65 -10.51
CA ILE A 24 28.78 -27.58 -11.10
C ILE A 24 27.96 -28.67 -10.41
N ALA A 25 27.40 -28.34 -9.24
CA ALA A 25 26.49 -29.24 -8.55
C ALA A 25 25.11 -29.09 -9.18
N ALA A 26 24.61 -30.15 -9.82
CA ALA A 26 23.24 -30.23 -10.27
C ALA A 26 22.30 -30.00 -9.07
N LYS A 27 21.50 -28.93 -9.12
CA LYS A 27 20.53 -28.64 -8.08
C LYS A 27 19.16 -29.15 -8.50
N ILE A 28 18.53 -29.90 -7.60
CA ILE A 28 17.14 -30.34 -7.73
C ILE A 28 16.26 -29.26 -7.12
N TYR A 29 15.23 -28.85 -7.84
CA TYR A 29 14.25 -27.87 -7.41
C TYR A 29 12.88 -28.53 -7.28
N SER A 30 12.39 -28.56 -6.04
CA SER A 30 11.01 -28.92 -5.72
C SER A 30 10.04 -27.83 -6.16
N LYS A 31 8.75 -28.19 -6.25
CA LYS A 31 7.65 -27.23 -6.53
C LYS A 31 7.64 -26.05 -5.55
N ASN A 32 7.84 -26.30 -4.26
CA ASN A 32 7.84 -25.27 -3.22
C ASN A 32 9.02 -24.30 -3.40
N GLU A 33 10.20 -24.80 -3.77
CA GLU A 33 11.37 -23.95 -4.05
C GLU A 33 11.12 -23.06 -5.27
N LEU A 34 10.55 -23.59 -6.35
CA LEU A 34 10.19 -22.80 -7.53
C LEU A 34 9.16 -21.71 -7.20
N GLN A 35 8.20 -22.02 -6.33
CA GLN A 35 7.23 -21.04 -5.83
C GLN A 35 7.88 -19.94 -4.98
N LEU A 36 8.79 -20.30 -4.07
CA LEU A 36 9.53 -19.34 -3.25
C LEU A 36 10.43 -18.45 -4.10
N LEU A 37 11.12 -19.01 -5.10
CA LEU A 37 11.92 -18.24 -6.07
C LEU A 37 11.07 -17.20 -6.79
N ALA A 38 9.87 -17.58 -7.26
CA ALA A 38 8.96 -16.65 -7.90
C ALA A 38 8.46 -15.54 -6.95
N ILE A 39 8.12 -15.88 -5.71
CA ILE A 39 7.71 -14.89 -4.68
C ILE A 39 8.83 -13.89 -4.43
N ASN A 40 10.08 -14.37 -4.27
CA ASN A 40 11.24 -13.53 -4.01
C ASN A 40 11.54 -12.60 -5.20
N TYR A 41 11.47 -13.12 -6.42
CA TYR A 41 11.63 -12.33 -7.63
C TYR A 41 10.60 -11.19 -7.68
N VAL A 42 9.32 -11.48 -7.41
CA VAL A 42 8.26 -10.46 -7.35
C VAL A 42 8.54 -9.45 -6.25
N LYS A 43 8.93 -9.89 -5.06
CA LYS A 43 9.23 -9.01 -3.91
C LYS A 43 10.32 -7.98 -4.25
N GLN A 44 11.36 -8.38 -4.98
CA GLN A 44 12.48 -7.52 -5.37
C GLN A 44 12.11 -6.49 -6.47
N HIS A 45 11.11 -6.78 -7.30
CA HIS A 45 10.72 -5.94 -8.44
C HIS A 45 9.43 -5.14 -8.20
N LEU A 46 8.90 -5.14 -6.96
CA LEU A 46 7.74 -4.33 -6.60
C LEU A 46 8.19 -3.01 -5.95
N PRO A 47 7.45 -1.91 -6.16
CA PRO A 47 7.73 -0.66 -5.47
C PRO A 47 7.53 -0.82 -3.96
N GLU A 48 8.29 -0.06 -3.18
CA GLU A 48 8.08 0.04 -1.73
C GLU A 48 6.65 0.51 -1.43
N LEU A 49 6.07 -0.04 -0.35
CA LEU A 49 4.77 0.42 0.12
C LEU A 49 4.96 1.64 1.00
N SER A 50 4.33 2.75 0.64
CA SER A 50 4.24 3.93 1.51
C SER A 50 3.38 3.66 2.75
N GLU A 51 2.30 2.89 2.59
CA GLU A 51 1.36 2.55 3.66
C GLU A 51 0.68 1.19 3.45
N GLY A 52 0.28 0.55 4.55
CA GLY A 52 -0.45 -0.71 4.55
C GLY A 52 0.45 -1.95 4.66
N LYS A 53 -0.12 -3.12 4.38
CA LYS A 53 0.59 -4.41 4.38
C LYS A 53 0.44 -5.07 3.01
N ARG A 54 1.49 -5.70 2.51
CA ARG A 54 1.44 -6.50 1.28
C ARG A 54 1.74 -7.96 1.60
N GLU A 55 0.90 -8.83 1.10
CA GLU A 55 1.02 -10.27 1.22
C GLU A 55 1.19 -10.86 -0.18
N LEU A 56 2.22 -11.70 -0.33
CA LEU A 56 2.56 -12.39 -1.56
C LEU A 56 2.35 -13.89 -1.35
N SER A 57 1.70 -14.54 -2.31
CA SER A 57 1.53 -16.00 -2.29
C SER A 57 1.61 -16.54 -3.70
N ALA A 58 2.24 -17.70 -3.88
CA ALA A 58 2.22 -18.40 -5.15
C ALA A 58 0.96 -19.28 -5.24
N LEU A 59 0.34 -19.35 -6.41
CA LEU A 59 -0.67 -20.37 -6.68
C LEU A 59 0.00 -21.74 -6.70
N SER A 60 -0.71 -22.74 -6.17
CA SER A 60 -0.24 -24.13 -6.15
C SER A 60 0.04 -24.62 -7.57
N LEU A 61 1.25 -25.16 -7.77
CA LEU A 61 1.60 -25.86 -9.00
C LEU A 61 0.86 -27.21 -9.07
N ASP A 62 0.57 -27.67 -10.28
CA ASP A 62 -0.08 -28.98 -10.49
C ASP A 62 0.74 -30.08 -9.81
N SER A 63 0.06 -30.91 -9.02
CA SER A 63 0.66 -32.00 -8.26
C SER A 63 1.52 -32.95 -9.10
N ARG A 64 1.17 -33.12 -10.39
CA ARG A 64 1.82 -34.03 -11.34
C ARG A 64 3.14 -33.51 -11.88
N ILE A 65 3.48 -32.25 -11.61
CA ILE A 65 4.77 -31.69 -12.04
C ILE A 65 5.88 -32.34 -11.18
N PRO A 66 6.81 -33.07 -11.80
CA PRO A 66 7.94 -33.66 -11.08
C PRO A 66 8.95 -32.56 -10.72
N ASP A 67 9.83 -32.90 -9.77
CA ASP A 67 10.96 -32.04 -9.42
C ASP A 67 11.85 -31.79 -10.64
N LYS A 68 12.48 -30.62 -10.66
CA LYS A 68 13.21 -30.10 -11.82
C LYS A 68 14.69 -30.00 -11.50
N ASN A 69 15.52 -30.62 -12.34
CA ASN A 69 16.97 -30.55 -12.20
C ASN A 69 17.50 -29.40 -13.06
N CYS A 70 18.42 -28.61 -12.52
CA CYS A 70 19.20 -27.65 -13.29
C CYS A 70 20.63 -27.57 -12.73
N GLU A 71 21.60 -27.75 -13.61
CA GLU A 71 23.04 -27.63 -13.37
C GLU A 71 23.49 -26.17 -13.42
N THR A 72 22.90 -25.37 -14.32
CA THR A 72 23.16 -23.93 -14.38
C THR A 72 22.22 -23.12 -13.49
N GLN A 73 22.55 -21.84 -13.31
CA GLN A 73 21.68 -20.91 -12.60
C GLN A 73 20.39 -20.68 -13.38
N LEU A 74 19.25 -20.76 -12.68
CA LEU A 74 17.93 -20.52 -13.27
C LEU A 74 17.80 -19.09 -13.80
N LEU A 75 17.23 -18.97 -15.00
CA LEU A 75 16.81 -17.68 -15.54
C LEU A 75 15.37 -17.40 -15.11
N ILE A 76 15.17 -16.30 -14.39
CA ILE A 76 13.88 -15.89 -13.86
C ILE A 76 13.50 -14.54 -14.45
N ASN A 77 12.34 -14.46 -15.09
CA ASN A 77 11.84 -13.23 -15.70
C ASN A 77 10.32 -13.11 -15.54
N SER A 78 9.79 -11.89 -15.53
CA SER A 78 8.35 -11.69 -15.66
C SER A 78 7.90 -12.09 -17.08
N ALA A 79 6.86 -12.92 -17.19
CA ALA A 79 6.35 -13.42 -18.47
C ALA A 79 5.63 -12.33 -19.29
N ARG A 80 5.21 -11.22 -18.66
CA ARG A 80 4.60 -10.03 -19.28
C ARG A 80 5.00 -8.77 -18.50
N SER A 81 4.95 -7.60 -19.14
CA SER A 81 4.96 -6.33 -18.39
C SER A 81 3.81 -6.36 -17.37
N GLN A 82 4.05 -5.95 -16.12
CA GLN A 82 3.07 -5.97 -15.03
C GLN A 82 1.81 -5.16 -15.41
N ARG A 83 0.84 -5.80 -16.08
CA ARG A 83 -0.45 -5.18 -16.45
C ARG A 83 -1.42 -5.14 -15.27
N SER A 84 -1.13 -5.86 -14.19
CA SER A 84 -1.99 -5.96 -13.02
C SER A 84 -1.16 -5.88 -11.74
N ASN A 85 -1.54 -4.96 -10.86
CA ASN A 85 -0.97 -4.85 -9.51
C ASN A 85 -1.43 -5.98 -8.57
N ARG A 86 -2.26 -6.94 -9.05
CA ARG A 86 -2.87 -8.00 -8.23
C ARG A 86 -2.25 -9.37 -8.44
N GLN A 87 -1.59 -9.58 -9.57
CA GLN A 87 -0.98 -10.87 -9.91
C GLN A 87 0.19 -10.66 -10.87
N SER A 88 1.25 -11.43 -10.66
CA SER A 88 2.41 -11.49 -11.55
C SER A 88 2.64 -12.92 -12.00
N THR A 89 2.95 -13.12 -13.28
CA THR A 89 3.30 -14.43 -13.82
C THR A 89 4.79 -14.47 -14.05
N ILE A 90 5.49 -15.31 -13.29
CA ILE A 90 6.94 -15.45 -13.35
C ILE A 90 7.28 -16.68 -14.17
N GLN A 91 8.14 -16.50 -15.15
CA GLN A 91 8.73 -17.57 -15.94
C GLN A 91 10.08 -17.94 -15.33
N ILE A 92 10.26 -19.23 -15.05
CA ILE A 92 11.53 -19.80 -14.59
C ILE A 92 12.01 -20.76 -15.67
N LYS A 93 13.25 -20.61 -16.12
CA LYS A 93 13.87 -21.43 -17.16
C LYS A 93 15.18 -22.04 -16.69
N CYS A 94 15.41 -23.26 -17.13
CA CYS A 94 16.73 -23.90 -17.13
C CYS A 94 17.21 -24.03 -18.58
N LEU A 95 18.46 -23.64 -18.84
CA LEU A 95 19.03 -23.59 -20.19
C LEU A 95 20.04 -24.71 -20.48
N ASP A 96 20.16 -25.69 -19.60
CA ASP A 96 21.00 -26.88 -19.78
C ASP A 96 20.61 -27.70 -21.02
N GLU A 97 21.30 -28.80 -21.30
CA GLU A 97 20.92 -29.73 -22.37
C GLU A 97 19.46 -30.20 -22.22
N LYS A 98 19.05 -30.53 -20.99
CA LYS A 98 17.66 -30.85 -20.64
C LYS A 98 16.87 -29.59 -20.31
N LYS A 99 16.58 -28.79 -21.34
CA LYS A 99 15.84 -27.53 -21.20
C LYS A 99 14.44 -27.76 -20.63
N TRP A 100 14.06 -26.89 -19.70
CA TRP A 100 12.69 -26.81 -19.23
C TRP A 100 12.35 -25.38 -18.83
N HIS A 101 11.05 -25.09 -18.80
CA HIS A 101 10.53 -23.87 -18.23
C HIS A 101 9.22 -24.14 -17.51
N ILE A 102 8.88 -23.25 -16.58
CA ILE A 102 7.62 -23.29 -15.85
C ILE A 102 7.13 -21.88 -15.59
N TYR A 103 5.81 -21.73 -15.54
CA TYR A 103 5.17 -20.48 -15.15
C TYR A 103 4.62 -20.62 -13.74
N VAL A 104 5.00 -19.70 -12.86
CA VAL A 104 4.48 -19.60 -11.50
C VAL A 104 3.69 -18.31 -11.38
N GLN A 105 2.44 -18.42 -10.96
CA GLN A 105 1.60 -17.25 -10.71
C GLN A 105 1.74 -16.82 -9.25
N VAL A 106 2.11 -15.57 -9.03
CA VAL A 106 2.22 -14.95 -7.71
C VAL A 106 1.07 -13.96 -7.54
N LYS A 107 0.22 -14.21 -6.55
CA LYS A 107 -0.85 -13.32 -6.12
C LYS A 107 -0.29 -12.24 -5.21
N ILE A 108 -0.69 -11.00 -5.48
CA ILE A 108 -0.29 -9.80 -4.74
C ILE A 108 -1.54 -9.25 -4.06
N ILE A 109 -1.57 -9.31 -2.73
CA ILE A 109 -2.66 -8.77 -1.91
C ILE A 109 -2.12 -7.58 -1.14
N GLU A 110 -2.62 -6.38 -1.45
CA GLU A 110 -2.37 -5.19 -0.65
C GLU A 110 -3.55 -4.94 0.29
N LEU A 111 -3.25 -4.80 1.58
CA LEU A 111 -4.18 -4.51 2.66
C LEU A 111 -3.98 -3.07 3.10
N SER A 112 -5.08 -2.32 3.15
CA SER A 112 -5.14 -0.97 3.68
C SER A 112 -5.97 -0.96 4.95
N SER A 113 -5.50 -0.23 5.96
CA SER A 113 -6.24 -0.02 7.20
C SER A 113 -7.18 1.16 7.00
N ILE A 114 -8.49 0.94 7.14
CA ILE A 114 -9.51 1.94 6.88
C ILE A 114 -10.38 2.18 8.12
N VAL A 115 -10.94 3.39 8.22
CA VAL A 115 -11.93 3.72 9.25
C VAL A 115 -13.28 3.13 8.86
N VAL A 116 -13.87 2.38 9.78
CA VAL A 116 -15.22 1.82 9.66
C VAL A 116 -16.08 2.19 10.84
N ILE A 117 -17.38 2.21 10.59
CA ILE A 117 -18.40 2.42 11.61
C ILE A 117 -18.67 1.12 12.38
N ASN A 118 -18.69 1.15 13.71
CA ASN A 118 -18.92 -0.03 14.55
C ASN A 118 -20.37 -0.15 15.10
N LYS A 119 -21.21 0.88 14.91
CA LYS A 119 -22.63 0.93 15.30
C LYS A 119 -23.42 1.70 14.25
N ASN A 120 -24.69 1.38 14.03
CA ASN A 120 -25.48 2.13 13.06
C ASN A 120 -25.60 3.61 13.47
N ILE A 121 -25.29 4.52 12.56
CA ILE A 121 -25.38 5.97 12.75
C ILE A 121 -26.55 6.50 11.92
N ILE A 122 -27.43 7.28 12.51
CA ILE A 122 -28.53 7.92 11.80
C ILE A 122 -28.13 9.30 11.28
N LYS A 123 -28.83 9.79 10.25
CA LYS A 123 -28.67 11.15 9.75
C LYS A 123 -28.87 12.17 10.88
N GLY A 124 -27.94 13.11 11.02
CA GLY A 124 -27.96 14.17 12.02
C GLY A 124 -27.22 13.82 13.31
N GLU A 125 -26.83 12.57 13.50
CA GLU A 125 -26.10 12.13 14.69
C GLU A 125 -24.64 12.59 14.66
N ILE A 126 -24.10 12.88 15.85
CA ILE A 126 -22.70 13.28 16.04
C ILE A 126 -21.83 12.01 16.12
N ILE A 127 -20.76 12.00 15.35
CA ILE A 127 -19.79 10.92 15.32
C ILE A 127 -18.84 11.08 16.49
N SER A 128 -18.76 10.08 17.34
CA SER A 128 -17.88 10.01 18.49
C SER A 128 -16.84 8.90 18.29
N LYS A 129 -15.88 8.80 19.22
CA LYS A 129 -14.79 7.83 19.10
C LYS A 129 -15.30 6.39 19.14
N GLU A 130 -16.32 6.14 19.95
CA GLU A 130 -16.98 4.84 20.08
C GLU A 130 -17.81 4.43 18.88
N HIS A 131 -17.98 5.30 17.87
CA HIS A 131 -18.57 4.95 16.57
C HIS A 131 -17.54 4.46 15.56
N LEU A 132 -16.25 4.71 15.80
CA LEU A 132 -15.16 4.52 14.84
C LEU A 132 -14.26 3.37 15.25
N SER A 133 -13.82 2.58 14.27
CA SER A 133 -12.83 1.53 14.46
C SER A 133 -11.99 1.35 13.19
N MET A 134 -10.85 0.69 13.29
CA MET A 134 -10.01 0.37 12.14
C MET A 134 -10.24 -1.06 11.68
N GLN A 135 -10.36 -1.26 10.36
CA GLN A 135 -10.36 -2.59 9.74
C GLN A 135 -9.37 -2.66 8.60
N SER A 136 -8.65 -3.77 8.51
CA SER A 136 -7.83 -4.08 7.33
C SER A 136 -8.72 -4.65 6.23
N LYS A 137 -8.75 -3.98 5.08
CA LYS A 137 -9.43 -4.48 3.87
C LYS A 137 -8.49 -4.45 2.68
N GLN A 138 -8.75 -5.32 1.71
CA GLN A 138 -7.96 -5.36 0.48
C GLN A 138 -8.13 -4.04 -0.28
N LYS A 139 -7.02 -3.38 -0.59
CA LYS A 139 -6.96 -2.06 -1.22
C LYS A 139 -7.84 -1.95 -2.46
N HIS A 140 -7.88 -3.01 -3.27
CA HIS A 140 -8.65 -3.04 -4.51
C HIS A 140 -10.17 -3.16 -4.33
N LEU A 141 -10.65 -3.57 -3.16
CA LEU A 141 -12.08 -3.62 -2.82
C LEU A 141 -12.58 -2.31 -2.22
N ILE A 142 -11.65 -1.42 -1.85
CA ILE A 142 -11.97 -0.13 -1.25
C ILE A 142 -12.06 0.92 -2.37
N ARG A 143 -13.10 1.75 -2.34
CA ARG A 143 -13.24 2.88 -3.28
C ARG A 143 -12.22 3.98 -2.91
N ASN A 144 -11.77 4.78 -3.88
CA ASN A 144 -10.72 5.81 -3.75
C ASN A 144 -10.93 6.94 -2.70
N GLN A 145 -11.97 6.89 -1.87
CA GLN A 145 -12.30 7.94 -0.88
C GLN A 145 -12.39 7.38 0.55
N TYR A 146 -11.58 6.34 0.84
CA TYR A 146 -11.51 5.80 2.19
C TYR A 146 -10.70 6.72 3.10
N LEU A 147 -11.02 6.65 4.38
CA LEU A 147 -10.34 7.38 5.42
C LEU A 147 -9.42 6.44 6.17
N ASP A 148 -8.25 6.93 6.56
CA ASP A 148 -7.23 6.19 7.27
C ASP A 148 -7.14 6.58 8.75
N LYS A 149 -6.10 6.09 9.44
CA LYS A 149 -5.90 6.36 10.87
C LYS A 149 -5.72 7.85 11.18
N ASN A 150 -5.08 8.61 10.29
CA ASN A 150 -4.80 10.03 10.47
C ASN A 150 -6.09 10.87 10.37
N ASP A 151 -7.09 10.36 9.67
CA ASP A 151 -8.39 11.02 9.49
C ASP A 151 -9.32 10.91 10.71
N ILE A 152 -9.16 9.87 11.54
CA ILE A 152 -10.08 9.56 12.67
C ILE A 152 -10.35 10.79 13.53
N GLN A 153 -9.30 11.53 13.88
CA GLN A 153 -9.39 12.68 14.77
C GLN A 153 -10.26 13.81 14.20
N TYR A 154 -10.33 13.95 12.88
CA TYR A 154 -11.13 14.99 12.23
C TYR A 154 -12.61 14.59 12.12
N LEU A 155 -12.91 13.28 12.18
CA LEU A 155 -14.28 12.76 12.14
C LEU A 155 -14.99 12.89 13.49
N ILE A 156 -14.25 12.88 14.60
CA ILE A 156 -14.85 13.01 15.94
C ILE A 156 -15.44 14.40 16.09
N GLY A 157 -16.73 14.47 16.43
CA GLY A 157 -17.54 15.69 16.50
C GLY A 157 -18.22 16.07 15.20
N SER A 158 -17.89 15.42 14.07
CA SER A 158 -18.60 15.64 12.81
C SER A 158 -20.02 15.08 12.86
N ARG A 159 -20.92 15.62 12.03
CA ARG A 159 -22.32 15.19 11.96
C ARG A 159 -22.56 14.34 10.72
N SER A 160 -23.28 13.23 10.86
CA SER A 160 -23.63 12.40 9.72
C SER A 160 -24.70 13.05 8.84
N LYS A 161 -24.48 13.06 7.53
CA LYS A 161 -25.43 13.54 6.52
C LYS A 161 -26.39 12.45 6.03
N ARG A 162 -26.12 11.18 6.36
CA ARG A 162 -26.85 10.00 5.88
C ARG A 162 -26.93 8.93 6.98
N ASN A 163 -27.76 7.92 6.78
CA ASN A 163 -27.69 6.74 7.64
C ASN A 163 -26.48 5.89 7.21
N ILE A 164 -25.62 5.51 8.15
CA ILE A 164 -24.42 4.71 7.92
C ILE A 164 -24.54 3.42 8.73
N LYS A 165 -24.42 2.28 8.06
CA LYS A 165 -24.54 0.96 8.71
C LYS A 165 -23.23 0.56 9.38
N ASN A 166 -23.34 -0.21 10.46
CA ASN A 166 -22.23 -0.93 11.06
C ASN A 166 -21.44 -1.74 10.00
N GLY A 167 -20.11 -1.78 10.13
CA GLY A 167 -19.16 -2.44 9.25
C GLY A 167 -18.85 -1.69 7.95
N SER A 168 -19.54 -0.58 7.69
CA SER A 168 -19.33 0.24 6.50
C SER A 168 -18.11 1.14 6.66
N ALA A 169 -17.35 1.31 5.59
CA ALA A 169 -16.32 2.33 5.52
C ALA A 169 -16.97 3.72 5.54
N ILE A 170 -16.46 4.61 6.39
CA ILE A 170 -16.89 6.01 6.43
C ILE A 170 -16.08 6.82 5.41
N THR A 171 -16.74 7.80 4.79
CA THR A 171 -16.14 8.70 3.79
C THR A 171 -16.50 10.15 4.12
N TYR A 172 -15.68 11.11 3.69
CA TYR A 172 -15.94 12.53 3.96
C TYR A 172 -17.30 13.00 3.43
N ASN A 173 -17.75 12.51 2.27
CA ASN A 173 -19.03 12.92 1.67
C ASN A 173 -20.27 12.52 2.48
N GLN A 174 -20.11 11.61 3.45
CA GLN A 174 -21.19 11.18 4.34
C GLN A 174 -21.29 12.03 5.61
N VAL A 175 -20.34 12.94 5.85
CA VAL A 175 -20.28 13.76 7.06
C VAL A 175 -20.20 15.25 6.72
N CYS A 176 -20.53 16.09 7.69
CA CYS A 176 -20.14 17.49 7.70
C CYS A 176 -19.41 17.77 9.02
N MET A 177 -18.22 18.36 8.91
CA MET A 177 -17.48 18.88 10.07
C MET A 177 -17.99 20.27 10.46
N VAL A 178 -18.44 21.01 9.45
CA VAL A 178 -19.20 22.24 9.57
C VAL A 178 -20.45 22.06 8.74
N CYS A 179 -21.62 22.05 9.35
CA CYS A 179 -22.87 21.93 8.62
C CYS A 179 -23.51 23.32 8.45
N LYS A 180 -24.34 23.49 7.42
CA LYS A 180 -25.07 24.72 7.19
C LYS A 180 -25.87 25.12 8.44
N GLY A 181 -25.71 26.37 8.86
CA GLY A 181 -26.33 26.94 10.06
C GLY A 181 -25.48 26.81 11.33
N ASP A 182 -24.43 25.99 11.34
CA ASP A 182 -23.57 25.83 12.51
C ASP A 182 -22.83 27.15 12.83
N LYS A 183 -22.68 27.42 14.12
CA LYS A 183 -21.86 28.52 14.63
C LYS A 183 -20.39 28.09 14.58
N VAL A 184 -19.60 28.77 13.77
CA VAL A 184 -18.19 28.43 13.56
C VAL A 184 -17.25 29.50 14.11
N THR A 185 -16.05 29.06 14.47
CA THR A 185 -14.92 29.94 14.77
C THR A 185 -14.11 30.19 13.50
N ILE A 186 -14.04 31.45 13.09
CA ILE A 186 -13.26 31.91 11.94
C ILE A 186 -11.89 32.38 12.43
N PHE A 187 -10.84 31.78 11.89
CA PHE A 187 -9.44 32.16 12.09
C PHE A 187 -8.91 32.91 10.88
N ALA A 188 -8.14 33.97 11.09
CA ALA A 188 -7.39 34.66 10.05
C ALA A 188 -5.96 34.85 10.53
N LYS A 189 -4.98 34.47 9.71
CA LYS A 189 -3.55 34.62 10.00
C LYS A 189 -2.88 35.41 8.89
N PHE A 190 -2.20 36.50 9.23
CA PHE A 190 -1.46 37.32 8.27
C PHE A 190 -0.23 37.94 8.94
N LYS A 191 0.98 37.68 8.40
CA LYS A 191 2.25 38.27 8.85
C LYS A 191 2.44 38.33 10.38
N GLY A 192 2.17 37.21 11.07
CA GLY A 192 2.30 37.12 12.54
C GLY A 192 1.08 37.59 13.35
N LEU A 193 0.10 38.25 12.73
CA LEU A 193 -1.17 38.58 13.35
C LEU A 193 -2.15 37.40 13.24
N SER A 194 -2.81 37.05 14.36
CA SER A 194 -3.86 36.02 14.41
C SER A 194 -5.15 36.61 14.95
N VAL A 195 -6.20 36.66 14.12
CA VAL A 195 -7.53 37.16 14.48
C VAL A 195 -8.49 35.98 14.58
N LYS A 196 -9.30 35.96 15.66
CA LYS A 196 -10.37 35.00 15.89
C LYS A 196 -11.70 35.72 15.99
N THR A 197 -12.69 35.26 15.24
CA THR A 197 -14.07 35.77 15.29
C THR A 197 -15.07 34.63 15.13
N THR A 198 -16.35 34.92 15.24
CA THR A 198 -17.42 33.93 15.08
C THR A 198 -18.29 34.24 13.87
N GLY A 199 -18.91 33.21 13.32
CA GLY A 199 -19.84 33.33 12.22
C GLY A 199 -20.77 32.13 12.10
N PHE A 200 -21.61 32.16 11.08
CA PHE A 200 -22.56 31.10 10.76
C PHE A 200 -22.26 30.52 9.39
N ALA A 201 -22.15 29.20 9.31
CA ALA A 201 -21.91 28.51 8.06
C ALA A 201 -23.11 28.62 7.13
N LEU A 202 -22.89 29.01 5.87
CA LEU A 202 -23.94 29.11 4.87
C LEU A 202 -24.09 27.81 4.05
N GLN A 203 -23.10 26.92 4.15
CA GLN A 203 -22.98 25.67 3.40
C GLN A 203 -22.32 24.60 4.28
N ASP A 204 -22.55 23.33 3.94
CA ASP A 204 -21.81 22.22 4.56
C ASP A 204 -20.36 22.18 4.07
N GLY A 205 -19.46 21.76 4.95
CA GLY A 205 -18.04 21.63 4.70
C GLY A 205 -17.42 20.39 5.33
N ILE A 206 -16.53 19.75 4.58
CA ILE A 206 -15.60 18.72 5.05
C ILE A 206 -14.19 19.30 5.19
N LEU A 207 -13.25 18.52 5.73
CA LEU A 207 -11.86 18.94 5.88
C LEU A 207 -11.29 19.51 4.57
N ASP A 208 -10.57 20.62 4.69
CA ASP A 208 -9.93 21.33 3.59
C ASP A 208 -10.84 21.90 2.49
N GLN A 209 -12.15 21.72 2.60
CA GLN A 209 -13.12 22.29 1.68
C GLN A 209 -13.26 23.80 1.90
N ARG A 210 -13.47 24.56 0.80
CA ARG A 210 -13.85 25.97 0.85
C ARG A 210 -15.35 26.11 0.98
N ILE A 211 -15.82 26.87 1.97
CA ILE A 211 -17.24 27.16 2.21
C ILE A 211 -17.46 28.66 2.44
N SER A 212 -18.70 29.10 2.23
CA SER A 212 -19.13 30.45 2.60
C SER A 212 -19.64 30.51 4.05
N VAL A 213 -19.17 31.51 4.80
CA VAL A 213 -19.57 31.76 6.20
C VAL A 213 -19.95 33.23 6.34
N LYS A 214 -21.02 33.52 7.07
CA LYS A 214 -21.42 34.89 7.41
C LYS A 214 -20.81 35.28 8.75
N ASN A 215 -20.03 36.37 8.78
CA ASN A 215 -19.48 36.88 10.04
C ASN A 215 -20.62 37.37 10.96
N ALA A 216 -20.62 36.94 12.23
CA ALA A 216 -21.70 37.26 13.16
C ALA A 216 -21.72 38.74 13.57
N LYS A 217 -20.58 39.44 13.53
CA LYS A 217 -20.44 40.85 13.94
C LYS A 217 -20.70 41.82 12.79
N SER A 218 -20.11 41.58 11.62
CA SER A 218 -20.18 42.51 10.47
C SER A 218 -21.27 42.16 9.45
N GLY A 219 -21.85 40.95 9.53
CA GLY A 219 -22.81 40.45 8.54
C GLY A 219 -22.23 40.13 7.17
N LYS A 220 -20.94 40.39 6.92
CA LYS A 220 -20.27 40.12 5.64
C LYS A 220 -20.07 38.61 5.42
N THR A 221 -20.22 38.18 4.17
CA THR A 221 -19.91 36.81 3.74
C THR A 221 -18.43 36.68 3.44
N LEU A 222 -17.81 35.63 3.98
CA LEU A 222 -16.40 35.30 3.83
C LEU A 222 -16.26 33.90 3.22
N HIS A 223 -15.26 33.72 2.36
CA HIS A 223 -14.87 32.40 1.86
C HIS A 223 -13.72 31.85 2.70
N VAL A 224 -13.93 30.70 3.31
CA VAL A 224 -13.01 30.12 4.30
C VAL A 224 -12.76 28.65 4.00
N LYS A 225 -11.58 28.14 4.36
CA LYS A 225 -11.21 26.73 4.32
C LYS A 225 -11.56 26.07 5.66
N VAL A 226 -12.21 24.91 5.64
CA VAL A 226 -12.51 24.13 6.85
C VAL A 226 -11.24 23.47 7.37
N LEU A 227 -10.98 23.63 8.68
CA LEU A 227 -9.84 23.01 9.35
C LEU A 227 -10.24 21.80 10.22
N GLY A 228 -11.53 21.65 10.51
CA GLY A 228 -12.07 20.60 11.37
C GLY A 228 -13.45 21.00 11.91
N VAL A 229 -13.91 20.29 12.92
CA VAL A 229 -15.22 20.54 13.55
C VAL A 229 -15.31 21.97 14.08
N ASP A 230 -16.32 22.71 13.62
CA ASP A 230 -16.61 24.12 13.96
C ASP A 230 -15.47 25.12 13.75
N ARG A 231 -14.43 24.76 12.97
CA ARG A 231 -13.22 25.57 12.80
C ARG A 231 -12.93 25.82 11.32
N VAL A 232 -12.83 27.09 10.96
CA VAL A 232 -12.59 27.53 9.58
C VAL A 232 -11.53 28.63 9.53
N GLN A 233 -10.81 28.75 8.42
CA GLN A 233 -9.75 29.73 8.23
C GLN A 233 -9.95 30.54 6.94
N VAL A 234 -9.76 31.85 7.01
CA VAL A 234 -9.72 32.73 5.84
C VAL A 234 -8.46 32.44 5.02
N SER A 235 -8.62 32.23 3.72
CA SER A 235 -7.48 32.26 2.79
C SER A 235 -7.19 33.72 2.46
N ILE A 236 -6.04 34.21 2.93
CA ILE A 236 -5.50 35.54 2.63
C ILE A 236 -4.38 35.33 1.61
#